data_AF-A0AAV4S6K2-F1
#
_entry.id   AF-A0AAV4S6K2-F1
#
_cell.length_a   1.000
_cell.length_b   1.000
_cell.length_c   1.000
_cell.angle_alpha   90.00
_cell.angle_beta   90.00
_cell.angle_gamma   90.00
#
_symmetry.space_group_name_H-M   'P 1'
#
loop_
_entity.id
_entity.type
_entity.pdbx_description
1 polymer ?
#
loop_
_entity_poly.entity_id
_entity_poly.type
_entity_poly.pdbx_seq_one_letter_code
_entity_poly.pdbx_strand_id
1 'polypeptide(L)'
;MITLVNIISVKEIIKRKKSYEKRKRKRDNEFNNVRSRKNSNSSSKSSDLRLVVISNGVAILPCETPESSTGVQYNWSKGYVPVVTRSDGRIRITDEGHLVLKDTREEDSGIYVCKTTSNEEITEVNVTLIVLEPDSAPYFHNFTEPNATIQRTEGSSVSFQCPVRGHPMPGITWLKNGIHIDTADLDSTTEYMMWSITLNNLKVSDSGNYTCFIANTLGSVNATFNLLVTQKEKPAVINTTRPDLAVFHPLNTTVKYGSSATFQCRVRSEAPPNIQWLKKVEESEIPMLQQQHHDIIKVQEKIIKFSSHRSCREI
;
A
#
# COMPACT_ATOMS: atom_id res chain seq x y z
N MET A 1 -24.69 -13.77 -19.91
CA MET A 1 -25.27 -13.19 -18.69
C MET A 1 -24.13 -12.61 -17.88
N ILE A 2 -23.95 -11.29 -17.96
CA ILE A 2 -22.88 -10.57 -17.24
C ILE A 2 -23.43 -10.26 -15.85
N THR A 3 -22.81 -10.87 -14.84
CA THR A 3 -23.14 -10.70 -13.42
C THR A 3 -22.89 -9.26 -12.99
N LEU A 4 -23.96 -8.61 -12.52
CA LEU A 4 -23.94 -7.32 -11.83
C LEU A 4 -23.22 -7.49 -10.49
N VAL A 5 -21.89 -7.40 -10.48
CA VAL A 5 -21.11 -7.43 -9.23
C VAL A 5 -20.91 -6.01 -8.71
N ASN A 6 -21.53 -5.77 -7.55
CA ASN A 6 -21.28 -4.75 -6.53
C ASN A 6 -20.37 -3.56 -6.90
N ILE A 7 -20.85 -2.72 -7.82
CA ILE A 7 -20.69 -1.28 -7.63
C ILE A 7 -21.29 -0.97 -6.25
N ILE A 8 -20.68 -0.13 -5.42
CA ILE A 8 -21.47 0.63 -4.44
C ILE A 8 -22.38 1.51 -5.30
N SER A 9 -23.49 0.93 -5.77
CA SER A 9 -24.35 1.51 -6.78
C SER A 9 -24.69 2.91 -6.30
N VAL A 10 -24.82 3.86 -7.22
CA VAL A 10 -25.42 5.16 -6.89
C VAL A 10 -26.71 4.96 -6.05
N LYS A 11 -27.44 3.87 -6.27
CA LYS A 11 -28.59 3.42 -5.44
C LYS A 11 -28.22 3.09 -3.98
N GLU A 12 -27.11 2.41 -3.74
CA GLU A 12 -26.60 2.07 -2.40
C GLU A 12 -26.11 3.31 -1.65
N ILE A 13 -25.43 4.24 -2.34
CA ILE A 13 -25.04 5.55 -1.79
C ILE A 13 -26.29 6.36 -1.43
N ILE A 14 -27.30 6.41 -2.32
CA ILE A 14 -28.58 7.10 -2.08
C ILE A 14 -29.34 6.47 -0.90
N LYS A 15 -29.36 5.13 -0.79
CA LYS A 15 -30.01 4.41 0.31
C LYS A 15 -29.30 4.71 1.64
N ARG A 16 -27.97 4.73 1.64
CA ARG A 16 -27.15 5.13 2.80
C ARG A 16 -27.40 6.59 3.17
N LYS A 17 -27.49 7.50 2.20
CA LYS A 17 -27.80 8.92 2.41
C LYS A 17 -29.18 9.12 3.06
N LYS A 18 -30.23 8.47 2.53
CA LYS A 18 -31.58 8.51 3.13
C LYS A 18 -31.62 7.94 4.55
N SER A 19 -30.92 6.82 4.80
CA SER A 19 -30.82 6.22 6.13
C SER A 19 -30.09 7.14 7.12
N TYR A 20 -28.98 7.74 6.67
CA TYR A 20 -28.20 8.70 7.45
C TYR A 20 -29.01 9.97 7.76
N GLU A 21 -29.72 10.56 6.80
CA GLU A 21 -30.60 11.72 7.04
C GLU A 21 -31.71 11.40 8.06
N LYS A 22 -32.29 10.18 8.00
CA LYS A 22 -33.28 9.73 9.00
C LYS A 22 -32.67 9.61 10.40
N ARG A 23 -31.45 9.09 10.52
CA ARG A 23 -30.73 9.01 11.80
C ARG A 23 -30.31 10.39 12.32
N LYS A 24 -29.87 11.29 11.43
CA LYS A 24 -29.53 12.68 11.76
C LYS A 24 -30.76 13.41 12.32
N ARG A 25 -31.91 13.35 11.64
CA ARG A 25 -33.18 13.90 12.15
C ARG A 25 -33.59 13.32 13.50
N LYS A 26 -33.38 12.01 13.72
CA LYS A 26 -33.64 11.39 15.02
C LYS A 26 -32.74 11.95 16.12
N ARG A 27 -31.43 12.12 15.84
CA ARG A 27 -30.46 12.74 16.77
C ARG A 27 -30.81 14.19 17.07
N ASP A 28 -31.13 14.98 16.05
CA ASP A 28 -31.48 16.40 16.21
C ASP A 28 -32.78 16.54 17.03
N ASN A 29 -33.76 15.66 16.81
CA ASN A 29 -34.98 15.61 17.62
C ASN A 29 -34.72 15.20 19.07
N GLU A 30 -33.79 14.26 19.32
CA GLU A 30 -33.41 13.82 20.66
C GLU A 30 -32.66 14.93 21.41
N PHE A 31 -31.75 15.65 20.73
CA PHE A 31 -31.07 16.84 21.26
C PHE A 31 -32.07 17.95 21.63
N ASN A 32 -33.06 18.22 20.76
CA ASN A 32 -34.10 19.20 21.05
C ASN A 32 -34.99 18.78 22.22
N ASN A 33 -35.33 17.49 22.35
CA ASN A 33 -36.17 16.99 23.44
C ASN A 33 -35.49 17.07 24.81
N VAL A 34 -34.17 16.88 24.87
CA VAL A 34 -33.35 17.12 26.09
C VAL A 34 -33.36 18.61 26.46
N ARG A 35 -33.36 19.51 25.48
CA ARG A 35 -33.46 20.96 25.72
C ARG A 35 -34.85 21.38 26.21
N SER A 36 -35.91 20.74 25.72
CA SER A 36 -37.30 21.00 26.12
C SER A 36 -37.62 20.54 27.55
N ARG A 37 -37.02 19.42 28.02
CA ARG A 37 -37.22 18.91 29.39
C ARG A 37 -36.69 19.84 30.49
N LYS A 38 -35.82 20.81 30.16
CA LYS A 38 -35.39 21.87 31.09
C LYS A 38 -36.47 22.93 31.39
N ASN A 39 -37.63 22.90 30.73
CA ASN A 39 -38.70 23.90 30.88
C ASN A 39 -39.99 23.39 31.53
N SER A 40 -40.02 22.17 32.09
CA SER A 40 -41.23 21.63 32.74
C SER A 40 -40.91 21.05 34.12
N ASN A 41 -41.33 21.76 35.17
CA ASN A 41 -41.38 21.27 36.55
C ASN A 41 -42.25 20.01 36.65
N SER A 42 -41.70 18.87 37.06
CA SER A 42 -42.37 17.92 37.96
C SER A 42 -41.42 16.82 38.44
N SER A 43 -41.38 16.68 39.76
CA SER A 43 -40.95 15.56 40.60
C SER A 43 -40.78 14.16 39.96
N SER A 44 -39.69 13.50 40.38
CA SER A 44 -39.53 12.05 40.56
C SER A 44 -39.49 11.17 39.30
N LYS A 45 -38.27 10.87 38.86
CA LYS A 45 -37.73 9.51 38.69
C LYS A 45 -36.29 9.64 38.19
N SER A 46 -35.36 8.95 38.86
CA SER A 46 -33.99 8.73 38.39
C SER A 46 -34.04 8.30 36.92
N SER A 47 -33.78 9.25 36.04
CA SER A 47 -33.68 9.02 34.61
C SER A 47 -32.23 9.28 34.27
N ASP A 48 -31.50 8.22 33.95
CA ASP A 48 -30.11 8.32 33.52
C ASP A 48 -30.01 9.39 32.42
N LEU A 49 -29.38 10.52 32.74
CA LEU A 49 -29.29 11.64 31.83
C LEU A 49 -28.33 11.28 30.71
N ARG A 50 -28.75 11.41 29.45
CA ARG A 50 -27.90 11.15 28.28
C ARG A 50 -27.59 12.47 27.58
N LEU A 51 -26.31 12.80 27.49
CA LEU A 51 -25.80 14.00 26.82
C LEU A 51 -24.98 13.59 25.60
N VAL A 52 -25.32 14.16 24.45
CA VAL A 52 -24.60 13.96 23.19
C VAL A 52 -23.95 15.28 22.79
N VAL A 53 -22.65 15.27 22.56
CA VAL A 53 -21.86 16.43 22.15
C VAL A 53 -20.97 16.07 20.97
N ILE A 54 -20.59 17.06 20.17
CA ILE A 54 -19.60 16.88 19.10
C ILE A 54 -18.21 17.08 19.71
N SER A 55 -17.20 16.37 19.20
CA SER A 55 -15.80 16.54 19.60
C SER A 55 -15.30 17.96 19.34
N ASN A 56 -14.28 18.38 20.11
CA ASN A 56 -13.80 19.76 20.24
C ASN A 56 -14.86 20.76 20.74
N GLY A 57 -15.97 20.25 21.26
CA GLY A 57 -17.03 21.04 21.87
C GLY A 57 -16.86 21.20 23.38
N VAL A 58 -17.92 21.71 24.01
CA VAL A 58 -18.02 21.82 25.47
C VAL A 58 -19.19 20.98 25.95
N ALA A 59 -18.93 20.04 26.85
CA ALA A 59 -19.96 19.29 27.57
C ALA A 59 -20.18 19.91 28.95
N ILE A 60 -21.44 20.08 29.33
CA ILE A 60 -21.84 20.53 30.66
C ILE A 60 -22.72 19.44 31.24
N LEU A 61 -22.17 18.68 32.19
CA LEU A 61 -22.86 17.60 32.87
C LEU A 61 -23.52 18.20 34.13
N PRO A 62 -24.86 18.19 34.20
CA PRO A 62 -25.56 18.76 35.34
C PRO A 62 -25.39 17.86 36.56
N CYS A 63 -25.26 18.49 37.72
CA CYS A 63 -25.45 17.86 39.01
C CYS A 63 -26.67 18.48 39.67
N GLU A 64 -27.48 17.68 40.35
CA GLU A 64 -28.68 18.15 41.03
C GLU A 64 -28.37 18.42 42.51
N THR A 65 -28.82 19.56 43.00
CA THR A 65 -28.71 20.01 44.38
C THR A 65 -30.09 20.08 45.00
N PRO A 66 -30.33 19.47 46.18
CA PRO A 66 -31.60 19.63 46.86
C PRO A 66 -31.83 21.10 47.24
N GLU A 67 -33.05 21.60 47.02
CA GLU A 67 -33.49 22.99 47.27
C GLU A 67 -33.61 23.32 48.77
N SER A 68 -32.55 23.09 49.54
CA SER A 68 -32.44 23.47 50.96
C SER A 68 -31.07 23.12 51.56
N SER A 69 -30.11 22.67 50.75
CA SER A 69 -28.82 22.18 51.21
C SER A 69 -27.81 23.31 51.40
N THR A 70 -27.30 23.49 52.63
CA THR A 70 -26.18 24.37 52.94
C THR A 70 -24.89 23.56 53.13
N GLY A 71 -23.75 24.06 52.67
CA GLY A 71 -22.46 23.36 52.85
C GLY A 71 -22.30 22.12 51.94
N VAL A 72 -22.83 22.19 50.72
CA VAL A 72 -22.82 21.08 49.76
C VAL A 72 -21.42 20.82 49.22
N GLN A 73 -21.04 19.54 49.14
CA GLN A 73 -19.83 19.10 48.46
C GLN A 73 -20.17 18.25 47.23
N TYR A 74 -19.53 18.53 46.10
CA TYR A 74 -19.69 17.81 44.85
C TYR A 74 -18.47 16.95 44.56
N ASN A 75 -18.69 15.67 44.30
CA ASN A 75 -17.66 14.74 43.89
C ASN A 75 -18.08 14.06 42.59
N TRP A 76 -17.30 14.29 41.53
CA TRP A 76 -17.53 13.65 40.24
C TRP A 76 -16.63 12.43 40.07
N SER A 77 -17.18 11.35 39.52
CA SER A 77 -16.42 10.20 39.06
C SER A 77 -16.81 9.82 37.63
N LYS A 78 -15.88 9.21 36.89
CA LYS A 78 -16.13 8.54 35.62
C LYS A 78 -15.96 7.04 35.84
N GLY A 79 -17.06 6.29 35.85
CA GLY A 79 -17.07 4.95 36.43
C GLY A 79 -16.61 4.99 37.90
N TYR A 80 -15.57 4.22 38.24
CA TYR A 80 -14.97 4.18 39.58
C TYR A 80 -13.82 5.18 39.81
N VAL A 81 -13.45 5.96 38.78
CA VAL A 81 -12.30 6.85 38.85
C VAL A 81 -12.77 8.27 39.20
N PRO A 82 -12.26 8.90 40.27
CA PRO A 82 -12.60 10.29 40.58
C PRO A 82 -12.11 11.23 39.48
N VAL A 83 -12.97 12.15 39.07
CA VAL A 83 -12.65 13.18 38.09
C VAL A 83 -11.86 14.26 38.80
N VAL A 84 -10.58 14.39 38.46
CA VAL A 84 -9.69 15.39 39.02
C VAL A 84 -9.68 16.62 38.10
N THR A 85 -9.94 17.81 38.66
CA THR A 85 -9.79 19.07 37.93
C THR A 85 -8.30 19.29 37.63
N ARG A 86 -7.99 19.51 36.35
CA ARG A 86 -6.62 19.67 35.86
C ARG A 86 -6.26 21.15 35.76
N SER A 87 -4.99 21.48 35.95
CA SER A 87 -4.46 22.85 35.78
C SER A 87 -4.56 23.37 34.34
N ASP A 88 -4.76 22.47 33.36
CA ASP A 88 -5.04 22.80 31.96
C ASP A 88 -6.41 23.47 31.75
N GLY A 89 -7.28 23.48 32.77
CA GLY A 89 -8.61 24.12 32.72
C GLY A 89 -9.60 23.43 31.78
N ARG A 90 -9.25 22.25 31.23
CA ARG A 90 -10.11 21.44 30.35
C ARG A 90 -11.30 20.88 31.12
N ILE A 91 -11.05 20.45 32.36
CA ILE A 91 -12.05 19.90 33.28
C ILE A 91 -12.20 20.85 34.46
N ARG A 92 -13.41 21.35 34.70
CA ARG A 92 -13.75 22.16 35.88
C ARG A 92 -15.08 21.73 36.46
N ILE A 93 -15.28 22.00 37.74
CA ILE A 93 -16.57 21.89 38.41
C ILE A 93 -17.01 23.31 38.75
N THR A 94 -18.26 23.68 38.45
CA THR A 94 -18.82 25.01 38.77
C THR A 94 -19.24 25.10 40.24
N ASP A 95 -19.54 26.31 40.72
CA ASP A 95 -20.00 26.52 42.09
C ASP A 95 -21.37 25.84 42.34
N GLU A 96 -22.16 25.67 41.30
CA GLU A 96 -23.42 24.90 41.30
C GLU A 96 -23.21 23.38 41.12
N GLY A 97 -21.95 22.91 41.10
CA GLY A 97 -21.61 21.50 41.05
C GLY A 97 -21.61 20.86 39.66
N HIS A 98 -21.81 21.64 38.59
CA HIS A 98 -21.81 21.10 37.23
C HIS A 98 -20.40 20.78 36.74
N LEU A 99 -20.21 19.61 36.11
CA LEU A 99 -18.93 19.26 35.49
C LEU A 99 -18.88 19.80 34.07
N VAL A 100 -17.93 20.71 33.82
CA VAL A 100 -17.70 21.28 32.50
C VAL A 100 -16.41 20.68 31.92
N LEU A 101 -16.55 20.07 30.75
CA LEU A 101 -15.47 19.46 29.98
C LEU A 101 -15.35 20.20 28.64
N LYS A 102 -14.21 20.85 28.41
CA LYS A 102 -13.87 21.52 27.16
C LYS A 102 -13.06 20.62 26.23
N ASP A 103 -13.01 20.99 24.96
CA ASP A 103 -12.25 20.31 23.92
C ASP A 103 -12.55 18.80 23.87
N THR A 104 -13.82 18.44 23.98
CA THR A 104 -14.31 17.07 24.15
C THR A 104 -13.72 16.10 23.12
N ARG A 105 -13.33 14.90 23.55
CA ARG A 105 -12.76 13.83 22.73
C ARG A 105 -13.62 12.59 22.82
N GLU A 106 -13.49 11.68 21.86
CA GLU A 106 -14.23 10.41 21.88
C GLU A 106 -13.98 9.63 23.19
N GLU A 107 -12.72 9.64 23.66
CA GLU A 107 -12.28 9.02 24.92
C GLU A 107 -12.97 9.59 26.17
N ASP A 108 -13.53 10.81 26.09
CA ASP A 108 -14.27 11.40 27.19
C ASP A 108 -15.66 10.77 27.37
N SER A 109 -16.17 10.05 26.37
CA SER A 109 -17.44 9.32 26.46
C SER A 109 -17.43 8.33 27.63
N GLY A 110 -18.60 8.12 28.23
CA GLY A 110 -18.76 7.21 29.36
C GLY A 110 -19.82 7.68 30.35
N ILE A 111 -19.96 6.92 31.44
CA ILE A 111 -20.89 7.23 32.52
C ILE A 111 -20.15 8.01 33.59
N TYR A 112 -20.64 9.21 33.87
CA TYR A 112 -20.19 10.07 34.95
C TYR A 112 -21.21 10.03 36.08
N VAL A 113 -20.73 10.03 37.30
CA VAL A 113 -21.56 10.06 38.50
C VAL A 113 -21.25 11.35 39.24
N CYS A 114 -22.26 12.18 39.49
CA CYS A 114 -22.16 13.25 40.46
C CYS A 114 -22.64 12.72 41.80
N LYS A 115 -21.80 12.83 42.82
CA LYS A 115 -22.12 12.53 44.21
C LYS A 115 -22.17 13.83 44.99
N THR A 116 -23.33 14.12 45.54
CA THR A 116 -23.60 15.33 46.32
C THR A 116 -23.71 14.95 47.80
N THR A 117 -22.92 15.59 48.66
CA THR A 117 -22.99 15.41 50.11
C THR A 117 -23.50 16.68 50.78
N SER A 118 -24.56 16.56 51.59
CA SER A 118 -25.19 17.67 52.32
C SER A 118 -25.64 17.19 53.69
N ASN A 119 -25.12 17.75 54.79
CA ASN A 119 -25.52 17.39 56.16
C ASN A 119 -25.58 15.86 56.39
N GLU A 120 -24.55 15.13 55.94
CA GLU A 120 -24.43 13.65 55.97
C GLU A 120 -25.34 12.86 55.02
N GLU A 121 -26.28 13.52 54.33
CA GLU A 121 -27.04 12.91 53.24
C GLU A 121 -26.20 12.87 51.96
N ILE A 122 -26.23 11.73 51.28
CA ILE A 122 -25.53 11.50 50.02
C ILE A 122 -26.56 11.19 48.94
N THR A 123 -26.53 11.96 47.85
CA THR A 123 -27.30 11.68 46.64
C THR A 123 -26.36 11.46 45.45
N GLU A 124 -26.76 10.59 44.53
CA GLU A 124 -25.96 10.26 43.34
C GLU A 124 -26.80 10.38 42.06
N VAL A 125 -26.24 11.02 41.04
CA VAL A 125 -26.86 11.22 39.73
C VAL A 125 -25.94 10.71 38.64
N ASN A 126 -26.47 9.84 37.77
CA ASN A 126 -25.75 9.29 36.63
C ASN A 126 -25.99 10.13 35.36
N VAL A 127 -24.90 10.45 34.67
CA VAL A 127 -24.90 11.17 33.40
C VAL A 127 -24.05 10.40 32.38
N THR A 128 -24.67 9.87 31.34
CA THR A 128 -23.96 9.27 30.21
C THR A 128 -23.57 10.35 29.20
N LEU A 129 -22.27 10.55 29.00
CA LEU A 129 -21.73 11.41 27.95
C LEU A 129 -21.39 10.58 26.71
N ILE A 130 -21.86 11.03 25.54
CA ILE A 130 -21.51 10.47 24.24
C ILE A 130 -20.89 11.59 23.41
N VAL A 131 -19.60 11.48 23.10
CA VAL A 131 -18.89 12.42 22.23
C VAL A 131 -18.82 11.83 20.82
N LEU A 132 -19.33 12.57 19.83
CA LEU A 132 -19.36 12.15 18.42
C LEU A 132 -18.37 12.98 17.61
N GLU A 133 -17.76 12.35 16.61
CA GLU A 133 -17.00 13.11 15.60
C GLU A 133 -17.92 13.96 14.72
N PRO A 134 -17.44 15.13 14.25
CA PRO A 134 -18.18 15.96 13.31
C PRO A 134 -18.31 15.25 11.96
N ASP A 135 -19.55 15.24 11.46
CA ASP A 135 -19.87 14.76 10.12
C ASP A 135 -19.10 15.57 9.06
N SER A 136 -18.34 14.88 8.21
CA SER A 136 -17.44 15.44 7.20
C SER A 136 -17.42 14.58 5.93
N ALA A 137 -17.41 15.24 4.76
CA ALA A 137 -17.13 14.56 3.50
C ALA A 137 -15.70 14.00 3.50
N PRO A 138 -15.41 12.96 2.72
CA PRO A 138 -14.08 12.37 2.68
C PRO A 138 -13.07 13.40 2.17
N TYR A 139 -11.87 13.44 2.74
CA TYR A 139 -10.78 14.30 2.28
C TYR A 139 -9.44 13.59 2.46
N PHE A 140 -8.47 13.90 1.59
CA PHE A 140 -7.13 13.35 1.69
C PHE A 140 -6.37 13.96 2.88
N HIS A 141 -5.76 13.09 3.69
CA HIS A 141 -4.96 13.50 4.85
C HIS A 141 -3.49 13.20 4.61
N ASN A 142 -2.64 14.22 4.61
CA ASN A 142 -1.20 14.12 4.33
C ASN A 142 -0.91 13.37 3.02
N PHE A 143 -1.66 13.68 1.97
CA PHE A 143 -1.53 13.05 0.66
C PHE A 143 -0.93 14.01 -0.36
N THR A 144 -0.09 13.47 -1.24
CA THR A 144 0.38 14.17 -2.43
C THR A 144 0.26 13.19 -3.57
N GLU A 145 -0.59 13.52 -4.53
CA GLU A 145 -0.78 12.68 -5.70
C GLU A 145 0.51 12.64 -6.52
N PRO A 146 0.97 11.46 -6.96
CA PRO A 146 2.17 11.37 -7.78
C PRO A 146 1.94 12.07 -9.11
N ASN A 147 2.73 13.10 -9.38
CA ASN A 147 2.70 13.89 -10.61
C ASN A 147 3.36 13.16 -11.80
N ALA A 148 4.13 12.10 -11.55
CA ALA A 148 4.87 11.34 -12.53
C ALA A 148 4.37 9.89 -12.62
N THR A 149 4.56 9.28 -13.78
CA THR A 149 4.33 7.85 -14.00
C THR A 149 5.23 7.01 -13.10
N ILE A 150 4.61 6.10 -12.34
CA ILE A 150 5.31 5.14 -11.50
C ILE A 150 5.82 4.02 -12.43
N GLN A 151 7.13 3.95 -12.62
CA GLN A 151 7.76 2.90 -13.42
C GLN A 151 8.19 1.72 -12.55
N ARG A 152 7.86 0.51 -12.98
CA ARG A 152 8.21 -0.75 -12.32
C ARG A 152 8.62 -1.80 -13.34
N THR A 153 9.37 -2.80 -12.90
CA THR A 153 9.77 -3.94 -13.73
C THR A 153 8.88 -5.14 -13.44
N GLU A 154 8.68 -5.99 -14.44
CA GLU A 154 7.98 -7.27 -14.28
C GLU A 154 8.55 -8.10 -13.12
N GLY A 155 7.67 -8.71 -12.33
CA GLY A 155 7.98 -9.47 -11.12
C GLY A 155 8.20 -8.62 -9.85
N SER A 156 8.28 -7.29 -9.97
CA SER A 156 8.34 -6.40 -8.79
C SER A 156 6.94 -6.18 -8.17
N SER A 157 6.85 -5.34 -7.14
CA SER A 157 5.59 -4.94 -6.50
C SER A 157 5.42 -3.43 -6.44
N VAL A 158 4.18 -2.99 -6.29
CA VAL A 158 3.81 -1.58 -6.11
C VAL A 158 2.63 -1.44 -5.17
N SER A 159 2.63 -0.41 -4.34
CA SER A 159 1.53 -0.08 -3.44
C SER A 159 1.00 1.32 -3.75
N PHE A 160 -0.30 1.45 -3.95
CA PHE A 160 -1.00 2.71 -4.10
C PHE A 160 -1.76 3.01 -2.80
N GLN A 161 -1.61 4.23 -2.28
CA GLN A 161 -2.19 4.63 -0.99
C GLN A 161 -3.00 5.90 -1.15
N CYS A 162 -4.23 5.88 -0.60
CA CYS A 162 -5.15 7.01 -0.61
C CYS A 162 -5.61 7.34 0.82
N PRO A 163 -4.71 7.84 1.68
CA PRO A 163 -5.03 8.11 3.07
C PRO A 163 -6.14 9.15 3.16
N VAL A 164 -7.34 8.70 3.55
CA VAL A 164 -8.53 9.53 3.63
C VAL A 164 -9.09 9.52 5.05
N ARG A 165 -9.58 10.68 5.47
CA ARG A 165 -10.43 10.85 6.66
C ARG A 165 -11.82 11.28 6.23
N GLY A 166 -12.82 11.00 7.06
CA GLY A 166 -14.19 11.44 6.84
C GLY A 166 -15.15 10.73 7.79
N HIS A 167 -16.25 11.40 8.14
CA HIS A 167 -17.29 10.84 9.00
C HIS A 167 -18.68 11.08 8.40
N PRO A 168 -19.54 10.06 8.23
CA PRO A 168 -19.32 8.65 8.56
C PRO A 168 -18.17 8.01 7.76
N MET A 169 -17.63 6.92 8.28
CA MET A 169 -16.51 6.17 7.68
C MET A 169 -16.74 5.94 6.18
N PRO A 170 -15.86 6.43 5.28
CA PRO A 170 -16.04 6.26 3.86
C PRO A 170 -15.80 4.83 3.39
N GLY A 171 -16.40 4.46 2.26
CA GLY A 171 -16.01 3.27 1.50
C GLY A 171 -15.01 3.64 0.40
N ILE A 172 -14.06 2.76 0.12
CA ILE A 172 -13.12 2.86 -1.00
C ILE A 172 -13.50 1.88 -2.12
N THR A 173 -13.23 2.27 -3.34
CA THR A 173 -13.42 1.49 -4.56
C THR A 173 -12.21 1.71 -5.46
N TRP A 174 -11.57 0.63 -5.89
CA TRP A 174 -10.42 0.72 -6.80
C TRP A 174 -10.87 0.49 -8.24
N LEU A 175 -10.31 1.29 -9.16
CA LEU A 175 -10.59 1.24 -10.59
C LEU A 175 -9.27 1.11 -11.35
N LYS A 176 -9.17 0.18 -12.30
CA LYS A 176 -8.09 0.14 -13.29
C LYS A 176 -8.64 0.58 -14.63
N ASN A 177 -8.11 1.65 -15.20
CA ASN A 177 -8.58 2.24 -16.46
C ASN A 177 -10.09 2.54 -16.46
N GLY A 178 -10.62 2.97 -15.32
CA GLY A 178 -12.05 3.25 -15.13
C GLY A 178 -12.93 2.01 -14.89
N ILE A 179 -12.36 0.81 -14.88
CA ILE A 179 -13.07 -0.45 -14.63
C ILE A 179 -12.84 -0.89 -13.19
N HIS A 180 -13.90 -1.29 -12.50
CA HIS A 180 -13.84 -1.77 -11.12
C HIS A 180 -12.88 -2.95 -10.97
N ILE A 181 -11.99 -2.88 -9.98
CA ILE A 181 -11.17 -4.02 -9.56
C ILE A 181 -12.00 -4.78 -8.54
N ASP A 182 -12.49 -5.95 -8.92
CA ASP A 182 -13.23 -6.79 -7.99
C ASP A 182 -12.27 -7.39 -6.95
N THR A 183 -12.44 -6.99 -5.70
CA THR A 183 -11.56 -7.43 -4.62
C THR A 183 -11.68 -8.92 -4.30
N ALA A 184 -12.75 -9.57 -4.78
CA ALA A 184 -12.94 -11.02 -4.66
C ALA A 184 -12.20 -11.82 -5.74
N ASP A 185 -11.93 -11.21 -6.90
CA ASP A 185 -11.19 -11.82 -8.03
C ASP A 185 -9.71 -11.40 -8.06
N LEU A 186 -9.24 -10.72 -7.02
CA LEU A 186 -7.83 -10.39 -6.88
C LEU A 186 -7.03 -11.67 -6.63
N ASP A 187 -6.09 -11.97 -7.54
CA ASP A 187 -5.10 -13.03 -7.36
C ASP A 187 -4.46 -12.94 -5.97
N SER A 188 -4.02 -14.08 -5.41
CA SER A 188 -3.38 -14.20 -4.09
C SER A 188 -2.14 -13.32 -3.88
N THR A 189 -1.70 -12.62 -4.92
CA THR A 189 -0.61 -11.65 -4.93
C THR A 189 -1.05 -10.23 -4.57
N THR A 190 -2.34 -9.94 -4.37
CA THR A 190 -2.79 -8.57 -4.04
C THR A 190 -3.23 -8.46 -2.58
N GLU A 191 -2.64 -7.51 -1.85
CA GLU A 191 -2.99 -7.24 -0.45
C GLU A 191 -3.81 -5.95 -0.33
N TYR A 192 -4.88 -6.01 0.46
CA TYR A 192 -5.76 -4.88 0.74
C TYR A 192 -5.63 -4.46 2.20
N MET A 193 -5.15 -3.23 2.40
CA MET A 193 -5.16 -2.57 3.70
C MET A 193 -6.12 -1.38 3.65
N MET A 194 -6.55 -0.88 4.80
CA MET A 194 -7.45 0.27 4.84
C MET A 194 -6.80 1.45 4.09
N TRP A 195 -7.39 1.81 2.95
CA TRP A 195 -6.95 2.86 2.01
C TRP A 195 -5.80 2.53 1.04
N SER A 196 -5.37 1.28 0.91
CA SER A 196 -4.31 0.91 -0.03
C SER A 196 -4.62 -0.34 -0.84
N ILE A 197 -3.98 -0.45 -2.01
CA ILE A 197 -3.92 -1.67 -2.81
C ILE A 197 -2.46 -1.94 -3.16
N THR A 198 -2.00 -3.16 -2.91
CA THR A 198 -0.62 -3.58 -3.22
C THR A 198 -0.66 -4.69 -4.25
N LEU A 199 -0.09 -4.43 -5.44
CA LEU A 199 0.07 -5.42 -6.50
C LEU A 199 1.44 -6.07 -6.37
N ASN A 200 1.51 -7.38 -6.14
CA ASN A 200 2.76 -8.14 -6.15
C ASN A 200 2.93 -8.94 -7.44
N ASN A 201 4.19 -9.27 -7.77
CA ASN A 201 4.56 -10.03 -8.97
C ASN A 201 3.95 -9.42 -10.25
N LEU A 202 4.22 -8.13 -10.46
CA LEU A 202 3.67 -7.33 -11.54
C LEU A 202 3.91 -7.96 -12.92
N LYS A 203 2.87 -7.96 -13.76
CA LYS A 203 2.91 -8.33 -15.18
C LYS A 203 2.87 -7.06 -16.03
N VAL A 204 3.35 -7.13 -17.28
CA VAL A 204 3.26 -5.98 -18.22
C VAL A 204 1.82 -5.52 -18.41
N SER A 205 0.86 -6.46 -18.40
CA SER A 205 -0.58 -6.20 -18.47
C SER A 205 -1.13 -5.42 -17.28
N ASP A 206 -0.39 -5.30 -16.18
CA ASP A 206 -0.78 -4.52 -15.01
C ASP A 206 -0.60 -3.02 -15.22
N SER A 207 0.08 -2.60 -16.29
CA SER A 207 0.17 -1.18 -16.65
C SER A 207 -1.21 -0.54 -16.83
N GLY A 208 -1.35 0.71 -16.39
CA GLY A 208 -2.60 1.46 -16.50
C GLY A 208 -2.79 2.51 -15.42
N ASN A 209 -3.95 3.15 -15.45
CA ASN A 209 -4.37 4.17 -14.49
C ASN A 209 -5.18 3.54 -13.37
N TYR A 210 -4.62 3.50 -12.16
CA TYR A 210 -5.27 3.02 -10.96
C TYR A 210 -5.90 4.18 -10.22
N THR A 211 -7.22 4.20 -10.09
CA THR A 211 -7.94 5.27 -9.38
C THR A 211 -8.57 4.72 -8.11
N CYS A 212 -8.27 5.34 -6.98
CA CYS A 212 -9.05 5.14 -5.77
C CYS A 212 -10.23 6.11 -5.79
N PHE A 213 -11.44 5.59 -5.65
CA PHE A 213 -12.66 6.38 -5.50
C PHE A 213 -13.21 6.15 -4.11
N ILE A 214 -13.32 7.20 -3.31
CA ILE A 214 -13.62 7.12 -1.89
C ILE A 214 -14.84 7.99 -1.60
N ALA A 215 -15.88 7.42 -1.01
CA ALA A 215 -17.16 8.10 -0.84
C ALA A 215 -17.85 7.78 0.49
N ASN A 216 -18.52 8.79 1.05
CA ASN A 216 -19.50 8.61 2.12
C ASN A 216 -20.82 9.32 1.76
N THR A 217 -21.74 9.44 2.72
CA THR A 217 -23.06 10.06 2.48
C THR A 217 -23.02 11.57 2.23
N LEU A 218 -21.88 12.22 2.51
CA LEU A 218 -21.70 13.67 2.45
C LEU A 218 -20.88 14.09 1.22
N GLY A 219 -20.08 13.21 0.63
CA GLY A 219 -19.32 13.50 -0.58
C GLY A 219 -18.39 12.38 -1.01
N SER A 220 -17.49 12.70 -1.93
CA SER A 220 -16.50 11.78 -2.48
C SER A 220 -15.21 12.48 -2.90
N VAL A 221 -14.10 11.76 -2.87
CA VAL A 221 -12.79 12.17 -3.40
C VAL A 221 -12.18 11.03 -4.21
N ASN A 222 -11.27 11.36 -5.13
CA ASN A 222 -10.54 10.38 -5.90
C ASN A 222 -9.10 10.84 -6.16
N ALA A 223 -8.23 9.86 -6.42
CA ALA A 223 -6.85 10.07 -6.88
C ALA A 223 -6.46 8.96 -7.84
N THR A 224 -5.64 9.30 -8.83
CA THR A 224 -5.24 8.42 -9.93
C THR A 224 -3.71 8.28 -9.97
N PHE A 225 -3.25 7.03 -9.99
CA PHE A 225 -1.86 6.62 -10.13
C PHE A 225 -1.65 6.05 -11.52
N ASN A 226 -0.66 6.56 -12.25
CA ASN A 226 -0.28 6.02 -13.55
C ASN A 226 0.88 5.02 -13.36
N LEU A 227 0.64 3.74 -13.65
CA LEU A 227 1.62 2.65 -13.55
C LEU A 227 2.09 2.23 -14.95
N LEU A 228 3.41 2.18 -15.13
CA LEU A 228 4.05 1.57 -16.30
C LEU A 228 4.94 0.40 -15.84
N VAL A 229 4.61 -0.81 -16.28
CA VAL A 229 5.40 -2.02 -16.03
C VAL A 229 6.21 -2.37 -17.27
N THR A 230 7.54 -2.35 -17.16
CA THR A 230 8.44 -2.77 -18.23
C THR A 230 8.83 -4.23 -18.07
N GLN A 231 9.03 -4.93 -19.19
CA GLN A 231 9.43 -6.33 -19.21
C GLN A 231 10.79 -6.48 -18.54
N LYS A 232 10.99 -7.56 -17.77
CA LYS A 232 12.30 -7.84 -17.19
C LYS A 232 13.23 -8.25 -18.32
N GLU A 233 14.17 -7.38 -18.69
CA GLU A 233 15.22 -7.76 -19.63
C GLU A 233 15.95 -8.98 -19.07
N LYS A 234 15.84 -10.11 -19.77
CA LYS A 234 16.74 -11.23 -19.51
C LYS A 234 18.14 -10.72 -19.82
N PRO A 235 19.14 -10.90 -18.94
CA PRO A 235 20.52 -10.69 -19.36
C PRO A 235 20.69 -11.49 -20.64
N ALA A 236 21.17 -10.84 -21.70
CA ALA A 236 21.48 -11.51 -22.94
C ALA A 236 22.39 -12.67 -22.56
N VAL A 237 21.85 -13.89 -22.58
CA VAL A 237 22.68 -15.07 -22.46
C VAL A 237 23.44 -15.04 -23.77
N ILE A 238 24.69 -14.57 -23.71
CA ILE A 238 25.64 -14.75 -24.79
C ILE A 238 25.88 -16.26 -24.79
N ASN A 239 24.99 -17.01 -25.45
CA ASN A 239 25.16 -18.42 -25.73
C ASN A 239 26.36 -18.51 -26.67
N THR A 240 27.57 -18.41 -26.14
CA THR A 240 28.81 -18.57 -26.89
C THR A 240 29.09 -20.08 -27.00
N THR A 241 28.10 -20.83 -27.49
CA THR A 241 28.30 -22.21 -27.95
C THR A 241 29.14 -22.24 -29.22
N ARG A 242 29.32 -21.09 -29.88
CA ARG A 242 30.27 -20.90 -30.97
C ARG A 242 31.60 -20.42 -30.40
N PRO A 243 32.72 -21.13 -30.63
CA PRO A 243 34.04 -20.67 -30.23
C PRO A 243 34.28 -19.28 -30.82
N ASP A 244 34.52 -18.31 -29.96
CA ASP A 244 34.76 -16.95 -30.41
C ASP A 244 36.24 -16.81 -30.78
N LEU A 245 36.49 -16.55 -32.06
CA LEU A 245 37.82 -16.30 -32.61
C LEU A 245 38.27 -14.85 -32.37
N ALA A 246 37.45 -14.04 -31.67
CA ALA A 246 37.46 -12.56 -31.67
C ALA A 246 38.76 -11.81 -31.39
N VAL A 247 39.93 -12.42 -31.16
CA VAL A 247 41.12 -11.62 -30.84
C VAL A 247 42.45 -12.08 -31.46
N PHE A 248 42.64 -13.35 -31.85
CA PHE A 248 43.98 -13.83 -32.26
C PHE A 248 43.96 -14.76 -33.46
N HIS A 249 43.79 -14.19 -34.66
CA HIS A 249 44.03 -14.87 -35.92
C HIS A 249 45.53 -15.13 -36.12
N PRO A 250 45.94 -16.24 -36.76
CA PRO A 250 47.34 -16.46 -37.11
C PRO A 250 47.83 -15.35 -38.06
N LEU A 251 48.97 -14.74 -37.72
CA LEU A 251 49.54 -13.64 -38.51
C LEU A 251 50.29 -14.18 -39.73
N ASN A 252 50.22 -13.45 -40.85
CA ASN A 252 51.05 -13.73 -42.02
C ASN A 252 52.53 -13.62 -41.63
N THR A 253 53.31 -14.67 -41.90
CA THR A 253 54.72 -14.77 -41.49
C THR A 253 55.56 -15.20 -42.68
N THR A 254 56.63 -14.48 -42.98
CA THR A 254 57.63 -14.85 -44.00
C THR A 254 58.86 -15.44 -43.32
N VAL A 255 59.24 -16.67 -43.70
CA VAL A 255 60.46 -17.35 -43.21
C VAL A 255 61.38 -17.70 -44.37
N LYS A 256 62.68 -17.84 -44.10
CA LYS A 256 63.66 -18.32 -45.10
C LYS A 256 63.45 -19.81 -45.39
N TYR A 257 63.81 -20.23 -46.60
CA TYR A 257 63.76 -21.64 -46.99
C TYR A 257 64.54 -22.53 -46.00
N GLY A 258 63.95 -23.64 -45.58
CA GLY A 258 64.51 -24.57 -44.58
C GLY A 258 64.35 -24.15 -43.11
N SER A 259 63.77 -22.98 -42.84
CA SER A 259 63.45 -22.54 -41.47
C SER A 259 62.04 -22.97 -41.05
N SER A 260 61.79 -23.10 -39.75
CA SER A 260 60.46 -23.44 -39.21
C SER A 260 59.60 -22.19 -39.04
N ALA A 261 58.31 -22.28 -39.41
CA ALA A 261 57.30 -21.27 -39.12
C ALA A 261 56.33 -21.77 -38.04
N THR A 262 55.95 -20.89 -37.11
CA THR A 262 55.02 -21.21 -36.01
C THR A 262 53.79 -20.32 -36.08
N PHE A 263 52.61 -20.93 -36.12
CA PHE A 263 51.33 -20.23 -36.12
C PHE A 263 50.63 -20.43 -34.77
N GLN A 264 50.11 -19.35 -34.18
CA GLN A 264 49.36 -19.40 -32.93
C GLN A 264 47.89 -19.03 -33.20
N CYS A 265 46.97 -19.86 -32.72
CA CYS A 265 45.54 -19.58 -32.69
C CYS A 265 45.09 -19.62 -31.22
N ARG A 266 44.38 -18.58 -30.75
CA ARG A 266 43.79 -18.55 -29.40
C ARG A 266 42.28 -18.49 -29.54
N VAL A 267 41.59 -19.42 -28.87
CA VAL A 267 40.15 -19.60 -28.97
C VAL A 267 39.55 -19.50 -27.58
N ARG A 268 38.54 -18.66 -27.39
CA ARG A 268 37.74 -18.65 -26.15
C ARG A 268 36.50 -19.53 -26.38
N SER A 269 36.35 -20.56 -25.56
CA SER A 269 35.26 -21.52 -25.66
C SER A 269 34.91 -22.07 -24.28
N GLU A 270 33.62 -22.22 -23.98
CA GLU A 270 33.14 -22.85 -22.74
C GLU A 270 33.17 -24.38 -22.80
N ALA A 271 33.30 -24.98 -24.00
CA ALA A 271 33.49 -26.41 -24.21
C ALA A 271 34.84 -26.72 -24.88
N PRO A 272 35.46 -27.90 -24.66
CA PRO A 272 36.74 -28.27 -25.25
C PRO A 272 36.71 -28.16 -26.79
N PRO A 273 37.46 -27.23 -27.40
CA PRO A 273 37.38 -27.01 -28.85
C PRO A 273 38.15 -28.08 -29.62
N ASN A 274 37.60 -28.55 -30.74
CA ASN A 274 38.33 -29.36 -31.71
C ASN A 274 39.04 -28.44 -32.70
N ILE A 275 40.36 -28.31 -32.58
CA ILE A 275 41.18 -27.41 -33.39
C ILE A 275 41.83 -28.17 -34.54
N GLN A 276 41.63 -27.69 -35.77
CA GLN A 276 42.21 -28.27 -36.99
C GLN A 276 42.92 -27.19 -37.81
N TRP A 277 44.13 -27.49 -38.29
CA TRP A 277 44.88 -26.64 -39.20
C TRP A 277 44.76 -27.15 -40.63
N LEU A 278 44.45 -26.24 -41.55
CA LEU A 278 44.29 -26.53 -42.98
C LEU A 278 45.30 -25.71 -43.78
N LYS A 279 46.11 -26.38 -44.61
CA LYS A 279 46.92 -25.71 -45.64
C LYS A 279 46.22 -25.87 -46.98
N LYS A 280 45.97 -24.75 -47.66
CA LYS A 280 45.53 -24.77 -49.06
C LYS A 280 46.71 -25.20 -49.92
N VAL A 281 46.51 -26.22 -50.75
CA VAL A 281 47.54 -26.73 -51.67
C VAL A 281 47.17 -26.32 -53.07
N GLU A 282 48.13 -25.75 -53.80
CA GLU A 282 47.96 -25.50 -55.23
C GLU A 282 48.19 -26.79 -56.02
N GLU A 283 47.50 -26.92 -57.16
CA GLU A 283 47.40 -28.17 -57.92
C GLU A 283 48.76 -28.69 -58.41
N SER A 284 49.74 -27.79 -58.58
CA SER A 284 51.13 -28.08 -58.95
C SER A 284 51.98 -28.70 -57.84
N GLU A 285 51.61 -28.57 -56.56
CA GLU A 285 52.39 -29.07 -55.41
C GLU A 285 51.98 -30.48 -54.97
N ILE A 286 50.85 -30.99 -55.47
CA ILE A 286 50.23 -32.27 -55.09
C ILE A 286 51.16 -33.49 -55.31
N PRO A 287 51.90 -33.62 -56.44
CA PRO A 287 52.73 -34.79 -56.69
C PRO A 287 53.94 -34.92 -55.73
N MET A 288 54.45 -33.80 -55.22
CA MET A 288 55.63 -33.78 -54.33
C MET A 288 55.27 -34.16 -52.89
N LEU A 289 54.04 -33.90 -52.47
CA LEU A 289 53.56 -34.14 -51.09
C LEU A 289 53.19 -35.61 -50.83
N GLN A 290 52.85 -36.38 -51.88
CA GLN A 290 52.56 -37.81 -51.75
C GLN A 290 53.82 -38.68 -51.53
N GLN A 291 55.02 -38.13 -51.74
CA GLN A 291 56.28 -38.87 -51.65
C GLN A 291 57.03 -38.73 -50.30
N GLN A 292 56.62 -37.81 -49.41
CA GLN A 292 57.33 -37.57 -48.15
C GLN A 292 56.53 -38.04 -46.92
N HIS A 293 56.91 -39.22 -46.44
CA HIS A 293 56.72 -39.80 -45.09
C HIS A 293 55.33 -40.25 -44.61
N HIS A 294 55.38 -41.35 -43.85
CA HIS A 294 54.28 -42.18 -43.37
C HIS A 294 53.47 -41.62 -42.20
N ASP A 295 53.86 -40.48 -41.62
CA ASP A 295 53.16 -39.90 -40.48
C ASP A 295 52.39 -38.64 -40.90
N ILE A 296 51.11 -38.86 -41.15
CA ILE A 296 50.04 -37.88 -41.40
C ILE A 296 50.04 -37.34 -42.84
N ILE A 297 48.93 -37.60 -43.55
CA ILE A 297 48.06 -36.65 -44.27
C ILE A 297 47.14 -37.46 -45.21
N LYS A 298 45.83 -37.48 -44.93
CA LYS A 298 44.83 -37.84 -45.94
C LYS A 298 44.54 -36.58 -46.76
N VAL A 299 44.99 -36.55 -48.01
CA VAL A 299 44.57 -35.52 -48.97
C VAL A 299 43.18 -35.92 -49.48
N GLN A 300 42.16 -35.18 -49.08
CA GLN A 300 40.85 -35.20 -49.74
C GLN A 300 40.60 -33.77 -50.22
N GLU A 301 40.28 -33.61 -51.50
CA GLU A 301 39.76 -32.36 -52.08
C GLU A 301 40.69 -31.12 -51.94
N LYS A 302 41.97 -31.24 -52.34
CA LYS A 302 42.97 -30.14 -52.39
C LYS A 302 43.35 -29.52 -51.03
N ILE A 303 43.01 -30.17 -49.91
CA ILE A 303 43.29 -29.67 -48.56
C ILE A 303 44.10 -30.69 -47.76
N ILE A 304 45.10 -30.21 -47.04
CA ILE A 304 45.90 -30.99 -46.10
C ILE A 304 45.45 -30.72 -44.67
N LYS A 305 45.08 -31.78 -43.94
CA LYS A 305 44.70 -31.74 -42.52
C LYS A 305 45.86 -32.18 -41.63
N PHE A 306 46.21 -31.36 -40.65
CA PHE A 306 47.20 -31.70 -39.62
C PHE A 306 46.51 -31.92 -38.28
N SER A 307 46.82 -33.02 -37.59
CA SER A 307 46.44 -33.25 -36.19
C SER A 307 47.65 -33.02 -35.29
N SER A 308 47.74 -31.86 -34.62
CA SER A 308 48.81 -31.63 -33.64
C SER A 308 48.33 -31.91 -32.21
N HIS A 309 49.06 -32.74 -31.47
CA HIS A 309 48.85 -32.96 -30.03
C HIS A 309 49.53 -31.91 -29.13
N ARG A 310 50.09 -30.80 -29.67
CA ARG A 310 50.79 -29.80 -28.86
C ARG A 310 50.50 -28.36 -29.29
N SER A 311 50.17 -27.57 -28.27
CA SER A 311 50.22 -26.10 -28.20
C SER A 311 48.96 -25.32 -28.61
N CYS A 312 47.84 -25.61 -27.95
CA CYS A 312 46.87 -24.58 -27.56
C CYS A 312 46.78 -24.59 -26.03
N ARG A 313 46.92 -23.42 -25.40
CA ARG A 313 46.74 -23.26 -23.94
C ARG A 313 45.37 -22.64 -23.72
N GLU A 314 44.57 -23.30 -22.88
CA GLU A 314 43.42 -22.67 -22.22
C GLU A 314 43.91 -21.53 -21.31
N ILE A 315 43.11 -20.46 -21.22
CA ILE A 315 43.21 -19.44 -20.17
C ILE A 315 41.85 -19.42 -19.49
#